data_AF-W7WBT9-F1
#
_entry.id   AF-W7WBT9-F1
#
_cell.length_a   1.000
_cell.length_b   1.000
_cell.length_c   1.000
_cell.angle_alpha   90.00
_cell.angle_beta   90.00
_cell.angle_gamma   90.00
#
_symmetry.space_group_name_H-M   'P 1'
#
loop_
_entity.id
_entity.type
_entity.pdbx_description
1 polymer ?
#
loop_
_entity_poly.entity_id
_entity_poly.type
_entity_poly.pdbx_seq_one_letter_code
_entity_poly.pdbx_strand_id
1 'polypeptide(L)'
;MSAPPSPPAAVVPLPLLGVDFSSAPTRHKPIVLARGHADGHLLRLDAIELLPDLSAFSALLQRPGPWLGAFDLPFGLPRELVTELGWPQAWLPMLRLYAALPRSEIRERFAAFCAARPTGSKFAHRATDGPAGSSPSMKWVNPPVATCCTRGCHGSWRRA
;
A
#
# COMPACT_ATOMS: atom_id res chain seq x y z
N MET A 1 2.04 -32.13 -49.09
CA MET A 1 1.86 -32.56 -47.68
C MET A 1 2.09 -31.35 -46.80
N SER A 2 1.02 -30.74 -46.27
CA SER A 2 1.15 -29.59 -45.36
C SER A 2 1.53 -30.10 -43.97
N ALA A 3 2.51 -29.46 -43.34
CA ALA A 3 2.93 -29.75 -41.97
C ALA A 3 1.75 -29.55 -41.00
N PRO A 4 1.64 -30.38 -39.95
CA PRO A 4 0.60 -30.20 -38.93
C PRO A 4 0.80 -28.84 -38.22
N PRO A 5 -0.28 -28.17 -37.80
CA PRO A 5 -0.17 -26.94 -37.04
C PRO A 5 0.57 -27.22 -35.73
N SER A 6 1.54 -26.36 -35.40
CA SER A 6 2.24 -26.40 -34.13
C SER A 6 1.23 -26.35 -32.97
N PRO A 7 1.43 -27.11 -31.88
CA PRO A 7 0.56 -27.02 -30.72
C PRO A 7 0.53 -25.57 -30.21
N PRO A 8 -0.61 -25.10 -29.69
CA PRO A 8 -0.67 -23.78 -29.08
C PRO A 8 0.39 -23.70 -27.99
N ALA A 9 1.19 -22.63 -28.02
CA ALA A 9 2.18 -22.37 -26.99
C ALA A 9 1.48 -22.44 -25.62
N ALA A 10 2.00 -23.25 -24.71
CA ALA A 10 1.49 -23.32 -23.35
C ALA A 10 1.51 -21.90 -22.77
N VAL A 11 0.34 -21.37 -22.41
CA VAL A 11 0.25 -20.09 -21.71
C VAL A 11 0.84 -20.33 -20.34
N VAL A 12 2.09 -19.93 -20.14
CA VAL A 12 2.69 -19.95 -18.80
C VAL A 12 1.92 -18.95 -17.95
N PRO A 13 1.34 -19.35 -16.82
CA PRO A 13 0.61 -18.43 -15.97
C PRO A 13 1.52 -17.27 -15.55
N LEU A 14 1.05 -16.04 -15.71
CA LEU A 14 1.77 -14.85 -15.26
C LEU A 14 1.97 -14.94 -13.74
N PRO A 15 3.21 -14.87 -13.21
CA PRO A 15 3.44 -14.87 -11.78
C PRO A 15 2.74 -13.70 -11.10
N LEU A 16 2.02 -14.00 -10.03
CA LEU A 16 1.30 -13.06 -9.19
C LEU A 16 2.06 -12.86 -7.88
N LEU A 17 2.27 -11.60 -7.51
CA LEU A 17 2.90 -11.20 -6.25
C LEU A 17 1.87 -10.49 -5.38
N GLY A 18 1.68 -10.94 -4.14
CA GLY A 18 0.92 -10.24 -3.11
C GLY A 18 1.86 -9.76 -2.02
N VAL A 19 1.89 -8.47 -1.73
CA VAL A 19 2.81 -7.89 -0.72
C VAL A 19 2.03 -7.24 0.40
N ASP A 20 2.20 -7.76 1.63
CA ASP A 20 1.83 -7.07 2.87
C ASP A 20 3.03 -6.27 3.38
N PHE A 21 2.95 -4.94 3.23
CA PHE A 21 4.07 -4.05 3.46
C PHE A 21 4.13 -3.55 4.91
N SER A 22 5.27 -3.76 5.54
CA SER A 22 5.65 -3.05 6.76
C SER A 22 6.51 -1.84 6.41
N SER A 23 6.14 -0.65 6.89
CA SER A 23 6.95 0.57 6.76
C SER A 23 8.20 0.58 7.65
N ALA A 24 8.33 -0.42 8.53
CA ALA A 24 9.45 -0.64 9.42
C ALA A 24 9.73 -2.13 9.57
N PRO A 25 10.19 -2.77 8.49
CA PRO A 25 10.44 -4.20 8.51
C PRO A 25 11.58 -4.53 9.47
N THR A 26 11.41 -5.62 10.20
CA THR A 26 12.44 -6.24 11.03
C THR A 26 12.34 -7.76 10.86
N ARG A 27 13.30 -8.52 11.37
CA ARG A 27 13.21 -9.99 11.37
C ARG A 27 11.96 -10.53 12.09
N HIS A 28 11.45 -9.82 13.10
CA HIS A 28 10.24 -10.20 13.84
C HIS A 28 8.94 -9.65 13.23
N LYS A 29 9.06 -8.71 12.28
CA LYS A 29 7.94 -8.13 11.52
C LYS A 29 8.40 -7.83 10.09
N PRO A 30 8.65 -8.86 9.26
CA PRO A 30 9.12 -8.68 7.89
C PRO A 30 7.99 -8.12 7.01
N ILE A 31 8.35 -7.66 5.81
CA ILE A 31 7.39 -7.55 4.70
C ILE A 31 7.11 -8.98 4.22
N VAL A 32 5.84 -9.32 4.02
CA VAL A 32 5.45 -10.67 3.57
C VAL A 32 5.12 -10.62 2.09
N LEU A 33 5.79 -11.48 1.31
CA LEU A 33 5.52 -11.67 -0.12
C LEU A 33 4.87 -13.04 -0.30
N ALA A 34 3.65 -13.07 -0.81
CA ALA A 34 3.02 -14.25 -1.38
C ALA A 34 3.31 -14.30 -2.89
N ARG A 35 3.81 -15.44 -3.37
CA ARG A 35 3.96 -15.75 -4.79
C ARG A 35 2.95 -16.78 -5.19
N GLY A 36 2.31 -16.58 -6.33
CA GLY A 36 1.30 -17.50 -6.82
C GLY A 36 1.05 -17.36 -8.30
N HIS A 37 0.03 -18.07 -8.76
CA HIS A 37 -0.49 -17.97 -10.10
C HIS A 37 -1.99 -18.22 -10.12
N ALA A 38 -2.66 -17.71 -11.15
CA ALA A 38 -4.05 -18.03 -11.40
C ALA A 38 -4.15 -19.43 -12.05
N ASP A 39 -5.05 -20.25 -11.54
CA ASP A 39 -5.43 -21.56 -12.09
C ASP A 39 -6.96 -21.56 -12.28
N GLY A 40 -7.39 -21.14 -13.48
CA GLY A 40 -8.80 -20.88 -13.76
C GLY A 40 -9.38 -19.79 -12.85
N HIS A 41 -10.34 -20.17 -12.00
CA HIS A 41 -10.97 -19.28 -11.01
C HIS A 41 -10.29 -19.31 -9.63
N LEU A 42 -9.23 -20.10 -9.48
CA LEU A 42 -8.50 -20.24 -8.23
C LEU A 42 -7.19 -19.45 -8.27
N LEU A 43 -6.77 -18.96 -7.11
CA LEU A 43 -5.44 -18.43 -6.89
C LEU A 43 -4.62 -19.50 -6.15
N ARG A 44 -3.57 -20.03 -6.79
CA ARG A 44 -2.64 -20.97 -6.15
C ARG A 44 -1.47 -20.21 -5.53
N LEU A 45 -1.19 -20.51 -4.27
CA LEU A 45 -0.02 -20.01 -3.56
C LEU A 45 1.15 -20.97 -3.80
N ASP A 46 2.21 -20.46 -4.42
CA ASP A 46 3.42 -21.21 -4.71
C ASP A 46 4.45 -21.09 -3.58
N ALA A 47 4.61 -19.89 -3.02
CA ALA A 47 5.58 -19.64 -1.96
C ALA A 47 5.23 -18.41 -1.12
N ILE A 48 5.74 -18.38 0.10
CA ILE A 48 5.80 -17.18 0.95
C ILE A 48 7.28 -16.83 1.18
N GLU A 49 7.68 -15.63 0.81
CA GLU A 49 9.01 -15.07 1.11
C GLU A 49 8.87 -14.00 2.20
N LEU A 50 9.74 -14.06 3.21
CA LEU A 50 9.82 -13.05 4.27
C LEU A 50 10.97 -12.10 3.98
N LEU A 51 10.67 -10.82 3.78
CA LEU A 51 11.64 -9.79 3.45
C LEU A 51 11.93 -8.97 4.72
N PRO A 52 13.10 -9.19 5.38
CA PRO A 52 13.34 -8.69 6.73
C PRO A 52 13.63 -7.20 6.78
N ASP A 53 13.93 -6.57 5.64
CA ASP A 53 14.30 -5.17 5.53
C ASP A 53 13.87 -4.56 4.16
N LEU A 54 14.04 -3.25 4.03
CA LEU A 54 13.70 -2.50 2.81
C LEU A 54 14.66 -2.80 1.64
N SER A 55 15.86 -3.31 1.90
CA SER A 55 16.81 -3.70 0.85
C SER A 55 16.33 -4.96 0.14
N ALA A 56 15.89 -5.97 0.91
CA ALA A 56 15.27 -7.18 0.38
C ALA A 56 14.01 -6.86 -0.46
N PHE A 57 13.19 -5.90 -0.01
CA PHE A 57 12.04 -5.43 -0.78
C PHE A 57 12.45 -4.70 -2.06
N SER A 58 13.48 -3.86 -2.02
CA SER A 58 14.00 -3.19 -3.21
C SER A 58 14.55 -4.20 -4.22
N ALA A 59 15.25 -5.24 -3.76
CA ALA A 59 15.74 -6.32 -4.60
C ALA A 59 14.61 -7.12 -5.27
N LEU A 60 13.48 -7.33 -4.57
CA LEU A 60 12.27 -7.92 -5.16
C LEU A 60 11.77 -7.08 -6.36
N LEU A 61 11.66 -5.76 -6.19
CA LEU A 61 11.14 -4.87 -7.23
C LEU A 61 12.04 -4.81 -8.48
N GLN A 62 13.32 -5.14 -8.34
CA GLN A 62 14.29 -5.22 -9.44
C GLN A 62 14.33 -6.59 -10.12
N ARG A 63 13.57 -7.59 -9.64
CA ARG A 63 13.52 -8.91 -10.29
C ARG A 63 12.91 -8.76 -11.69
N PRO A 64 13.52 -9.36 -12.73
CA PRO A 64 13.03 -9.25 -14.09
C PRO A 64 11.60 -9.81 -14.22
N GLY A 65 10.77 -9.09 -14.95
CA GLY A 65 9.40 -9.49 -15.30
C GLY A 65 9.33 -10.40 -16.54
N PRO A 66 8.11 -10.80 -16.95
CA PRO A 66 6.84 -10.24 -16.49
C PRO A 66 6.31 -10.89 -15.20
N TRP A 67 5.79 -10.06 -14.30
CA TRP A 67 5.01 -10.45 -13.12
C TRP A 67 3.97 -9.35 -12.85
N LEU A 68 2.86 -9.71 -12.20
CA LEU A 68 1.85 -8.76 -11.75
C LEU A 68 1.86 -8.69 -10.22
N GLY A 69 2.04 -7.50 -9.66
CA GLY A 69 2.09 -7.29 -8.21
C GLY A 69 0.91 -6.50 -7.67
N ALA A 70 0.29 -7.02 -6.61
CA ALA A 70 -0.64 -6.32 -5.74
C ALA A 70 0.09 -5.98 -4.42
N PHE A 71 0.12 -4.69 -4.08
CA PHE A 71 0.86 -4.18 -2.92
C PHE A 71 -0.09 -3.50 -1.95
N ASP A 72 -0.18 -4.03 -0.73
CA ASP A 72 -0.83 -3.34 0.39
C ASP A 72 0.13 -2.30 0.95
N LEU A 73 0.02 -1.06 0.45
CA LEU A 73 0.87 0.05 0.88
C LEU A 73 0.08 1.02 1.75
N PRO A 74 0.63 1.48 2.88
CA PRO A 74 -0.03 2.47 3.74
C PRO A 74 0.03 3.90 3.17
N PHE A 75 0.31 4.07 1.87
CA PHE A 75 0.58 5.37 1.24
C PHE A 75 -0.65 6.06 0.62
N GLY A 76 -1.86 5.62 1.00
CA GLY A 76 -3.11 6.16 0.49
C GLY A 76 -3.77 7.13 1.47
N LEU A 77 -4.31 8.25 0.97
CA LEU A 77 -5.14 9.18 1.73
C LEU A 77 -6.64 8.95 1.42
N PRO A 78 -7.56 9.30 2.34
CA PRO A 78 -9.00 9.23 2.06
C PRO A 78 -9.37 10.14 0.89
N ARG A 79 -10.24 9.66 -0.01
CA ARG A 79 -10.66 10.42 -1.21
C ARG A 79 -11.30 11.76 -0.83
N GLU A 80 -12.15 11.74 0.18
CA GLU A 80 -12.83 12.92 0.72
C GLU A 80 -11.84 14.00 1.16
N LEU A 81 -10.80 13.62 1.93
CA LEU A 81 -9.74 14.53 2.36
C LEU A 81 -9.00 15.16 1.17
N VAL A 82 -8.63 14.36 0.17
CA VAL A 82 -7.91 14.84 -1.02
C VAL A 82 -8.76 15.85 -1.80
N THR A 83 -10.07 15.60 -1.91
CA THR A 83 -11.02 16.51 -2.57
C THR A 83 -11.17 17.82 -1.81
N GLU A 84 -11.39 17.79 -0.50
CA GLU A 84 -11.59 19.01 0.31
C GLU A 84 -10.33 19.88 0.40
N LEU A 85 -9.14 19.27 0.42
CA LEU A 85 -7.88 20.01 0.37
C LEU A 85 -7.55 20.58 -1.03
N GLY A 86 -8.38 20.29 -2.04
CA GLY A 86 -8.13 20.70 -3.42
C GLY A 86 -6.88 20.05 -4.02
N TRP A 87 -6.49 18.87 -3.54
CA TRP A 87 -5.29 18.18 -3.98
C TRP A 87 -5.53 17.38 -5.27
N PRO A 88 -4.45 17.07 -6.03
CA PRO A 88 -4.56 16.25 -7.22
C PRO A 88 -5.24 14.91 -6.93
N GLN A 89 -6.19 14.51 -7.77
CA GLN A 89 -6.98 13.29 -7.57
C GLN A 89 -6.23 12.02 -8.04
N ALA A 90 -5.27 12.16 -8.96
CA ALA A 90 -4.42 11.07 -9.39
C ALA A 90 -3.33 10.78 -8.34
N TRP A 91 -3.06 9.50 -8.09
CA TRP A 91 -2.17 9.04 -7.01
C TRP A 91 -0.75 9.61 -7.09
N LEU A 92 -0.11 9.56 -8.26
CA LEU A 92 1.28 10.00 -8.39
C LEU A 92 1.46 11.52 -8.20
N PRO A 93 0.69 12.39 -8.85
CA PRO A 93 0.73 13.83 -8.58
C PRO A 93 0.39 14.17 -7.12
N MET A 94 -0.59 13.49 -6.51
CA MET A 94 -0.95 13.67 -5.11
C MET A 94 0.22 13.34 -4.18
N LEU A 95 0.88 12.20 -4.39
CA LEU A 95 2.02 11.81 -3.56
C LEU A 95 3.21 12.74 -3.73
N ARG A 96 3.46 13.25 -4.95
CA ARG A 96 4.51 14.26 -5.17
C ARG A 96 4.24 15.54 -4.41
N LEU A 97 3.00 16.04 -4.44
CA LEU A 97 2.59 17.19 -3.63
C LEU A 97 2.78 16.89 -2.14
N TYR A 98 2.25 15.76 -1.68
CA TYR A 98 2.32 15.35 -0.27
C TYR A 98 3.76 15.25 0.24
N ALA A 99 4.67 14.67 -0.55
CA ALA A 99 6.08 14.52 -0.21
C ALA A 99 6.85 15.86 -0.17
N ALA A 100 6.39 16.87 -0.92
CA ALA A 100 7.01 18.19 -0.97
C ALA A 100 6.60 19.09 0.22
N LEU A 101 5.50 18.78 0.90
CA LEU A 101 4.98 19.59 2.00
C LEU A 101 5.74 19.35 3.32
N PRO A 102 6.05 20.41 4.09
CA PRO A 102 6.54 20.27 5.46
C PRO A 102 5.53 19.52 6.34
N ARG A 103 6.04 18.69 7.25
CA ARG A 103 5.19 17.93 8.19
C ARG A 103 4.26 18.81 9.02
N SER A 104 4.73 19.98 9.47
CA SER A 104 3.93 20.93 10.23
C SER A 104 2.70 21.37 9.43
N GLU A 105 2.91 21.70 8.16
CA GLU A 105 1.86 22.13 7.25
C GLU A 105 0.84 21.01 6.98
N ILE A 106 1.29 19.77 6.76
CA ILE A 106 0.39 18.63 6.59
C ILE A 106 -0.47 18.44 7.86
N ARG A 107 0.15 18.52 9.04
CA ARG A 107 -0.56 18.39 10.32
C ARG A 107 -1.60 19.49 10.51
N GLU A 108 -1.26 20.74 10.18
CA GLU A 108 -2.17 21.89 10.25
C GLU A 108 -3.35 21.73 9.29
N ARG A 109 -3.09 21.36 8.02
CA ARG A 109 -4.14 21.10 7.03
C ARG A 109 -5.10 20.00 7.49
N PHE A 110 -4.58 18.90 8.06
CA PHE A 110 -5.41 17.79 8.54
C PHE A 110 -6.18 18.17 9.82
N ALA A 111 -5.58 18.98 10.70
CA ALA A 111 -6.27 19.49 11.88
C ALA A 111 -7.42 20.44 11.49
N ALA A 112 -7.20 21.34 10.54
CA ALA A 112 -8.22 22.24 10.00
C ALA A 112 -9.38 21.46 9.37
N PHE A 113 -9.06 20.43 8.58
CA PHE A 113 -10.06 19.50 8.04
C PHE A 113 -10.89 18.84 9.15
N CYS A 114 -10.25 18.31 10.19
CA CYS A 114 -10.96 17.68 11.32
C CYS A 114 -11.83 18.68 12.10
N ALA A 115 -11.37 19.93 12.24
CA ALA A 115 -12.04 20.97 13.02
C ALA A 115 -13.33 21.47 12.34
N ALA A 116 -13.39 21.44 11.01
CA ALA A 116 -14.57 21.84 10.24
C ALA A 116 -15.72 20.80 10.27
N ARG A 117 -15.47 19.59 10.80
CA ARG A 117 -16.42 18.47 10.71
C ARG A 117 -17.24 18.28 11.99
N PRO A 118 -18.49 17.77 11.86
CA PRO A 118 -19.35 17.52 13.00
C PRO A 118 -18.78 16.44 13.94
N THR A 119 -19.14 16.55 15.22
CA THR A 119 -18.79 15.55 16.23
C THR A 119 -19.33 14.18 15.84
N GLY A 120 -18.47 13.16 15.84
CA GLY A 120 -18.80 11.79 15.41
C GLY A 120 -18.32 11.42 14.02
N SER A 121 -17.94 12.40 13.17
CA SER A 121 -17.44 12.15 11.81
C SER A 121 -16.16 12.93 11.51
N LYS A 122 -15.29 13.12 12.51
CA LYS A 122 -14.10 13.98 12.42
C LYS A 122 -13.04 13.48 11.44
N PHE A 123 -12.95 12.17 11.20
CA PHE A 123 -11.96 11.58 10.31
C PHE A 123 -12.62 11.08 9.03
N ALA A 124 -11.96 11.32 7.90
CA ALA A 124 -12.30 10.68 6.63
C ALA A 124 -11.66 9.29 6.56
N HIS A 125 -12.35 8.37 5.89
CA HIS A 125 -11.95 6.98 5.73
C HIS A 125 -11.79 6.65 4.23
N ARG A 126 -10.83 5.78 3.90
CA ARG A 126 -10.79 5.12 2.60
C ARG A 126 -11.94 4.12 2.53
N ALA A 127 -12.42 3.83 1.31
CA ALA A 127 -13.50 2.86 1.11
C ALA A 127 -13.16 1.47 1.70
N THR A 128 -11.87 1.12 1.74
CA THR A 128 -11.38 -0.14 2.30
C THR A 128 -11.19 -0.10 3.82
N ASP A 129 -11.11 1.08 4.46
CA ASP A 129 -10.82 1.18 5.89
C ASP A 129 -11.98 0.59 6.74
N GLY A 130 -13.23 0.84 6.34
CA GLY A 130 -14.42 0.33 7.04
C GLY A 130 -14.50 -1.21 7.03
N PRO A 131 -14.55 -1.86 5.85
CA PRO A 131 -14.57 -3.32 5.74
C PRO A 131 -13.37 -4.00 6.42
N ALA A 132 -12.19 -3.36 6.42
CA ALA A 132 -10.98 -3.90 7.04
C ALA A 132 -10.85 -3.59 8.55
N GLY A 133 -11.80 -2.87 9.17
CA GLY A 133 -11.69 -2.43 10.56
C GLY A 133 -10.46 -1.57 10.84
N SER A 134 -9.95 -0.87 9.82
CA SER A 134 -8.68 -0.15 9.86
C SER A 134 -8.85 1.29 10.35
N SER A 135 -7.81 1.81 11.00
CA SER A 135 -7.75 3.22 11.40
C SER A 135 -7.56 4.13 10.17
N PRO A 136 -8.13 5.34 10.16
CA PRO A 136 -8.04 6.26 9.03
C PRO A 136 -6.60 6.72 8.80
N SER A 137 -6.16 6.74 7.54
CA SER A 137 -4.75 7.05 7.20
C SER A 137 -4.32 8.49 7.47
N MET A 138 -5.28 9.38 7.75
CA MET A 138 -5.03 10.77 8.14
C MET A 138 -4.81 10.97 9.64
N LYS A 139 -4.91 9.91 10.46
CA LYS A 139 -4.78 10.02 11.91
C LYS A 139 -3.31 10.26 12.32
N TRP A 140 -3.08 11.31 13.10
CA TRP A 140 -1.75 11.66 13.64
C TRP A 140 -1.50 11.17 15.07
N VAL A 141 -2.54 10.62 15.73
CA VAL A 141 -2.47 10.15 17.12
C VAL A 141 -3.25 8.84 17.27
N ASN A 142 -2.66 7.89 18.01
CA ASN A 142 -3.29 6.65 18.48
C ASN A 142 -4.25 5.92 17.48
N PRO A 143 -3.74 5.18 16.47
CA PRO A 143 -2.35 5.11 16.00
C PRO A 143 -2.03 6.22 14.98
N PRO A 144 -0.77 6.70 14.89
CA PRO A 144 -0.36 7.80 14.01
C PRO A 144 -0.09 7.33 12.57
N VAL A 145 -1.12 6.88 11.85
CA VAL A 145 -1.02 6.30 10.50
C VAL A 145 -0.48 7.30 9.45
N ALA A 146 -0.77 8.60 9.58
CA ALA A 146 -0.31 9.62 8.64
C ALA A 146 1.23 9.72 8.56
N THR A 147 1.94 9.23 9.58
CA THR A 147 3.40 9.21 9.60
C THR A 147 4.00 8.18 8.65
N CYS A 148 3.27 7.11 8.30
CA CYS A 148 3.73 6.07 7.37
C CYS A 148 4.03 6.62 5.98
N CYS A 149 3.33 7.68 5.55
CA CYS A 149 3.58 8.33 4.26
C CYS A 149 4.78 9.29 4.28
N THR A 150 5.29 9.70 5.45
CA THR A 150 6.31 10.77 5.59
C THR A 150 7.65 10.30 6.18
N ARG A 151 7.77 9.05 6.64
CA ARG A 151 9.03 8.37 7.04
C ARG A 151 8.83 6.84 7.00
N GLY A 152 9.91 6.09 6.71
CA GLY A 152 10.00 4.71 7.18
C GLY A 152 9.84 4.69 8.71
N CYS A 153 8.91 3.90 9.23
CA CYS A 153 8.44 4.00 10.62
C CYS A 153 9.48 3.47 11.64
N HIS A 154 10.61 4.14 11.83
CA HIS A 154 11.49 3.78 12.93
C HIS A 154 10.79 4.05 14.28
N GLY A 155 10.29 2.99 14.92
CA GLY A 155 10.34 2.85 16.38
C GLY A 155 9.11 3.19 17.24
N SER A 156 7.89 3.40 16.72
CA SER A 156 6.74 3.75 17.60
C SER A 156 5.54 2.80 17.55
N TRP A 157 5.79 1.48 17.50
CA TRP A 157 4.73 0.45 17.66
C TRP A 157 4.95 -0.38 18.92
N ARG A 158 5.26 0.25 20.06
CA ARG A 158 5.04 -0.39 21.36
C ARG A 158 3.63 -0.02 21.81
N ARG A 159 2.79 -1.05 21.93
CA ARG A 159 1.49 -0.98 22.60
C ARG A 159 1.71 -0.36 23.98
N ALA A 160 1.01 0.73 24.26
CA ALA A 160 0.61 1.10 25.61
C ALA A 160 -0.92 1.10 25.59
#